data_AF-A0A9X2STZ8-F1
#
_entry.id   AF-A0A9X2STZ8-F1
#
_cell.length_a   1.000
_cell.length_b   1.000
_cell.length_c   1.000
_cell.angle_alpha   90.00
_cell.angle_beta   90.00
_cell.angle_gamma   90.00
#
_symmetry.space_group_name_H-M   'P 1'
#
loop_
_entity.id
_entity.type
_entity.pdbx_description
1 polymer ?
#
loop_
_entity_poly.entity_id
_entity_poly.type
_entity_poly.pdbx_seq_one_letter_code
_entity_poly.pdbx_strand_id
1 'polypeptide(L)'
;TQFSCKLTVDPKLWDTKGGRVTGRSTAALETNRMLDKMRVRINKHYQEIMERDNFVTAEKVKNAFLGLEHRYHTLMQVFRQHNEDYG
;
A
#
# COMPACT_ATOMS: atom_id res chain seq x y z
N THR A 1 -11.32 -1.37 -9.24
CA THR A 1 -11.43 -0.41 -8.11
C THR A 1 -10.24 0.52 -8.13
N GLN A 2 -10.47 1.83 -8.26
CA GLN A 2 -9.40 2.84 -8.31
C GLN A 2 -8.84 3.05 -6.90
N PHE A 3 -7.51 2.95 -6.77
CA PHE A 3 -6.80 3.29 -5.54
C PHE A 3 -6.42 4.78 -5.61
N SER A 4 -6.85 5.56 -4.64
CA SER A 4 -6.55 6.99 -4.57
C SER A 4 -6.00 7.34 -3.19
N CYS A 5 -4.84 7.98 -3.17
CA CYS A 5 -4.20 8.46 -1.95
C CYS A 5 -4.70 9.85 -1.53
N LYS A 6 -5.75 10.37 -2.18
CA LYS A 6 -6.34 11.71 -1.98
C LYS A 6 -5.34 12.87 -2.10
N LEU A 7 -4.27 12.68 -2.87
CA LEU A 7 -3.33 13.73 -3.24
C LEU A 7 -3.86 14.47 -4.47
N THR A 8 -3.98 15.79 -4.37
CA THR A 8 -4.37 16.66 -5.48
C THR A 8 -3.16 17.47 -5.93
N VAL A 9 -2.84 17.39 -7.21
CA VAL A 9 -1.72 18.10 -7.83
C VAL A 9 -2.23 18.80 -9.09
N ASP A 10 -1.79 20.04 -9.32
CA ASP A 10 -2.04 20.71 -10.60
C ASP A 10 -1.36 19.91 -11.72
N PRO A 11 -2.10 19.44 -12.75
CA PRO A 11 -1.54 18.67 -13.85
C PRO A 11 -0.36 19.36 -14.55
N LYS A 12 -0.30 20.70 -14.56
CA LYS A 12 0.80 21.47 -15.15
C LYS A 12 2.11 21.32 -14.38
N LEU A 13 2.01 21.02 -13.09
CA LEU A 13 3.17 20.80 -12.22
C LEU A 13 3.57 19.32 -12.20
N TRP A 14 2.84 18.41 -12.83
CA TRP A 14 3.16 16.98 -12.80
C TRP A 14 4.13 16.59 -13.93
N ASP A 15 5.28 16.02 -13.56
CA ASP A 15 6.16 15.34 -14.51
C ASP A 15 5.68 13.89 -14.70
N THR A 16 5.05 13.63 -15.85
CA THR A 16 4.55 12.31 -16.21
C THR A 16 5.65 11.28 -16.42
N LYS A 17 6.85 11.69 -16.83
CA LYS A 17 7.99 10.77 -17.03
C LYS A 17 8.64 10.41 -15.70
N GLY A 18 8.83 11.40 -14.83
CA GLY A 18 9.40 11.20 -13.50
C GLY A 18 8.41 10.64 -12.47
N GLY A 19 7.10 10.79 -12.71
CA GLY A 19 6.05 10.42 -11.74
C GLY A 19 6.11 11.28 -10.48
N ARG A 20 6.43 12.57 -10.62
CA ARG A 20 6.69 13.50 -9.51
C ARG A 20 6.13 14.89 -9.78
N VAL A 21 5.94 15.66 -8.72
CA VAL A 21 5.59 17.08 -8.82
C VAL A 21 6.87 17.89 -9.08
N THR A 22 6.82 18.76 -10.08
CA THR A 22 7.85 19.72 -10.45
C THR A 22 7.76 20.98 -9.58
N GLY A 23 8.87 21.74 -9.54
CA GLY A 23 8.98 22.92 -8.70
C GLY A 23 9.54 22.63 -7.30
N ARG A 24 9.78 23.70 -6.53
CA ARG A 24 10.43 23.65 -5.21
C ARG A 24 9.54 24.18 -4.08
N SER A 25 8.25 24.35 -4.34
CA SER A 25 7.31 24.78 -3.30
C SER A 25 7.21 23.73 -2.19
N THR A 26 6.91 24.17 -0.97
CA THR A 26 6.71 23.26 0.17
C THR A 26 5.69 22.17 -0.14
N ALA A 27 4.59 22.54 -0.81
CA ALA A 27 3.56 21.60 -1.23
C ALA A 27 4.06 20.54 -2.24
N ALA A 28 4.90 20.94 -3.22
CA ALA A 28 5.48 20.01 -4.18
C ALA A 28 6.46 19.03 -3.50
N LEU A 29 7.29 19.54 -2.59
CA LEU A 29 8.22 18.72 -1.80
C LEU A 29 7.49 17.74 -0.88
N GLU A 30 6.44 18.19 -0.20
CA GLU A 30 5.64 17.34 0.68
C GLU A 30 4.90 16.24 -0.09
N THR A 31 4.30 16.59 -1.23
CA THR A 31 3.66 15.62 -2.13
C THR A 31 4.65 14.57 -2.58
N ASN A 32 5.82 14.98 -3.06
CA ASN A 32 6.88 14.07 -3.49
C ASN A 32 7.36 13.17 -2.34
N ARG A 33 7.54 13.70 -1.13
CA ARG A 33 7.89 12.89 0.05
C ARG A 33 6.80 11.86 0.38
N MET A 34 5.53 12.22 0.22
CA MET A 34 4.43 11.30 0.45
C MET A 34 4.40 10.18 -0.60
N LEU A 35 4.65 10.50 -1.88
CA LEU A 35 4.81 9.52 -2.95
C LEU A 35 5.98 8.55 -2.68
N ASP A 36 7.13 9.07 -2.22
CA ASP A 36 8.28 8.24 -1.85
C ASP A 36 7.94 7.28 -0.70
N LYS A 37 7.27 7.78 0.36
CA LYS A 37 6.80 6.94 1.47
C LYS A 37 5.87 5.82 0.99
N MET A 38 4.93 6.12 0.09
CA MET A 38 4.05 5.09 -0.47
C MET A 38 4.83 4.05 -1.25
N ARG A 39 5.77 4.48 -2.09
CA ARG A 39 6.62 3.57 -2.88
C ARG A 39 7.44 2.64 -1.99
N VAL A 40 8.04 3.17 -0.92
CA VAL A 40 8.76 2.37 0.06
C VAL A 40 7.85 1.34 0.72
N ARG A 41 6.65 1.73 1.15
CA ARG A 41 5.67 0.80 1.77
C ARG A 41 5.21 -0.29 0.81
N ILE A 42 4.92 0.06 -0.44
CA ILE A 42 4.52 -0.90 -1.48
C ILE A 42 5.65 -1.90 -1.74
N ASN A 43 6.89 -1.42 -1.89
CA ASN A 43 8.04 -2.30 -2.08
C ASN A 43 8.27 -3.21 -0.88
N LYS A 44 8.11 -2.70 0.35
CA LYS A 44 8.20 -3.52 1.56
C LYS A 44 7.21 -4.67 1.54
N HIS A 45 5.93 -4.39 1.29
CA HIS A 45 4.91 -5.45 1.19
C HIS A 45 5.16 -6.41 0.04
N TYR A 46 5.66 -5.92 -1.10
CA TYR A 46 6.07 -6.79 -2.20
C TYR A 46 7.15 -7.79 -1.76
N GLN A 47 8.20 -7.32 -1.06
CA GLN A 47 9.28 -8.19 -0.57
C GLN A 47 8.75 -9.21 0.45
N GLU A 48 7.94 -8.77 1.43
CA GLU A 48 7.34 -9.65 2.44
C GLU A 48 6.49 -10.77 1.79
N ILE A 49 5.69 -10.45 0.77
CA ILE A 49 4.88 -11.44 0.04
C ILE A 49 5.77 -12.36 -0.79
N MET A 50 6.82 -11.82 -1.43
CA MET A 50 7.74 -12.61 -2.24
C MET A 50 8.48 -13.65 -1.39
N GLU A 51 8.95 -13.25 -0.20
CA GLU A 51 9.61 -14.13 0.76
C GLU A 51 8.66 -15.22 1.30
N ARG A 52 7.37 -14.90 1.50
CA ARG A 52 6.39 -15.85 2.06
C ARG A 52 5.81 -16.82 1.03
N ASP A 53 5.38 -16.30 -0.12
CA ASP A 53 4.50 -17.04 -1.04
C ASP A 53 5.19 -17.44 -2.35
N ASN A 54 6.45 -17.03 -2.59
CA ASN A 54 7.21 -17.20 -3.85
C ASN A 54 6.52 -16.66 -5.13
N PHE A 55 5.31 -16.12 -5.02
CA PHE A 55 4.53 -15.54 -6.11
C PHE A 55 3.70 -14.34 -5.62
N VAL A 56 3.99 -13.19 -6.22
CA VAL A 56 3.37 -11.91 -5.89
C VAL A 56 2.35 -11.52 -6.96
N THR A 57 1.14 -11.15 -6.55
CA THR A 57 0.14 -10.52 -7.42
C THR A 57 -0.14 -9.09 -6.99
N ALA A 58 -0.58 -8.25 -7.92
CA ALA A 58 -0.98 -6.87 -7.61
C ALA A 58 -2.09 -6.81 -6.55
N GLU A 59 -2.98 -7.80 -6.54
CA GLU A 59 -4.04 -7.92 -5.53
C GLU A 59 -3.47 -8.22 -4.15
N LYS A 60 -2.49 -9.13 -4.01
CA LYS A 60 -1.82 -9.41 -2.73
C LYS A 60 -1.12 -8.16 -2.18
N VAL A 61 -0.35 -7.46 -3.02
CA VAL A 61 0.36 -6.22 -2.61
C VAL A 61 -0.63 -5.14 -2.18
N LYS A 62 -1.76 -4.99 -2.90
CA LYS A 62 -2.83 -4.06 -2.53
C LYS A 62 -3.46 -4.45 -1.19
N ASN A 63 -3.78 -5.72 -0.98
CA ASN A 63 -4.41 -6.21 0.25
C ASN A 63 -3.47 -6.05 1.45
N ALA A 64 -2.18 -6.32 1.29
CA ALA A 64 -1.15 -6.08 2.31
C ALA A 64 -1.01 -4.58 2.62
N PHE A 65 -0.93 -3.72 1.59
CA PHE A 65 -0.84 -2.27 1.76
C PHE A 65 -2.05 -1.67 2.50
N LEU A 66 -3.25 -2.19 2.24
CA LEU A 66 -4.49 -1.77 2.92
C LEU A 66 -4.68 -2.43 4.30
N GLY A 67 -3.78 -3.32 4.73
CA GLY A 67 -3.89 -4.07 5.97
C GLY A 67 -5.02 -5.10 6.00
N LEU A 68 -5.59 -5.43 4.85
CA LEU A 68 -6.70 -6.39 4.72
C LEU A 68 -6.22 -7.81 4.98
N GLU A 69 -4.99 -8.15 4.59
CA GLU A 69 -4.41 -9.47 4.84
C GLU A 69 -4.27 -9.75 6.34
N HIS A 70 -3.76 -8.77 7.11
CA HIS A 70 -3.62 -8.89 8.56
C HIS A 70 -4.98 -9.02 9.26
N ARG A 71 -5.99 -8.27 8.81
CA ARG A 71 -7.37 -8.38 9.33
C ARG A 71 -7.99 -9.75 9.04
N TYR A 72 -7.81 -10.28 7.83
CA TYR A 72 -8.31 -11.60 7.47
C TYR A 72 -7.66 -12.70 8.31
N HIS A 73 -6.33 -12.65 8.49
CA HIS A 73 -5.61 -13.60 9.34
C HIS A 73 -6.10 -13.55 10.80
N THR A 74 -6.25 -12.34 11.36
CA THR A 74 -6.74 -12.15 12.74
C THR A 74 -8.15 -12.67 12.92
N LEU A 75 -9.07 -12.38 11.99
CA LEU A 75 -10.44 -12.86 12.05
C LEU A 75 -10.51 -14.39 11.97
N MET A 76 -9.74 -15.01 11.07
CA MET A 76 -9.64 -16.46 10.95
C MET A 76 -9.02 -17.12 12.19
N GLN A 77 -8.08 -16.44 12.86
CA GLN A 77 -7.48 -16.91 14.10
C GLN A 77 -8.49 -16.87 15.26
N VAL A 78 -9.23 -15.77 15.41
CA VAL A 78 -10.30 -15.65 16.42
C VAL A 78 -11.40 -16.68 16.18
N PHE A 79 -11.81 -16.89 14.92
CA PHE A 79 -12.82 -17.89 14.58
C PHE A 79 -12.36 -19.32 14.90
N ARG A 80 -11.09 -19.65 14.61
CA ARG A 80 -10.51 -20.95 15.00
C ARG A 80 -10.50 -21.15 16.51
N GLN A 81 -10.04 -20.15 17.27
CA GLN A 81 -10.06 -20.20 18.74
C GLN A 81 -11.47 -20.43 19.27
N HIS A 82 -12.47 -19.73 18.73
CA HIS A 82 -13.85 -19.93 19.14
C HIS A 82 -14.38 -21.33 18.81
N ASN A 83 -14.02 -21.90 17.67
CA ASN A 83 -14.43 -23.27 17.33
C ASN A 83 -13.72 -24.33 18.18
N GLU A 84 -12.50 -24.07 18.67
CA GLU A 84 -11.78 -24.96 19.60
C GLU A 84 -12.29 -24.83 21.04
N ASP A 85 -12.72 -23.64 21.46
CA ASP A 85 -13.24 -23.40 22.82
C ASP A 85 -14.68 -23.93 23.00
N TYR A 86 -15.44 -24.07 21.91
CA TYR A 86 -16.87 -24.44 21.94
C TYR A 86 -17.21 -25.72 21.15
N GLY A 87 -16.22 -26.42 20.58
CA GLY A 87 -16.37 -27.70 19.87
C GLY A 87 -15.83 -28.87 20.68
#